data_AF-A0A9P0ZZE5-F1
#
_entry.id   AF-A0A9P0ZZE5-F1
#
_cell.length_a   1.000
_cell.length_b   1.000
_cell.length_c   1.000
_cell.angle_alpha   90.00
_cell.angle_beta   90.00
_cell.angle_gamma   90.00
#
_symmetry.space_group_name_H-M   'P 1'
#
loop_
_entity.id
_entity.type
_entity.pdbx_description
1 polymer ?
#
loop_
_entity_poly.entity_id
_entity_poly.type
_entity_poly.pdbx_seq_one_letter_code
_entity_poly.pdbx_strand_id
1 'polypeptide(L)' 'MDIRGQRAIPLTRTNENFTPGEIEKKASELAYFLRVPIEVF' A
#
# COMPACT_ATOMS: atom_id res chain seq x y z
N MET A 1 -11.70 9.12 -10.41
CA MET A 1 -11.04 7.92 -10.97
C MET A 1 -11.93 6.75 -10.60
N ASP A 2 -12.55 6.08 -11.56
CA ASP A 2 -13.59 5.09 -11.30
C ASP A 2 -13.02 3.67 -11.54
N ILE A 3 -12.68 2.98 -10.44
CA ILE A 3 -12.04 1.66 -10.48
C ILE A 3 -13.12 0.61 -10.29
N ARG A 4 -13.58 0.04 -11.40
CA ARG A 4 -14.61 -1.00 -11.42
C ARG A 4 -14.12 -2.25 -10.68
N GLY A 5 -14.86 -2.67 -9.64
CA GLY A 5 -14.51 -3.80 -8.77
C GLY A 5 -14.30 -3.42 -7.29
N GLN A 6 -14.25 -2.13 -6.98
CA GLN A 6 -14.34 -1.69 -5.59
C GLN A 6 -15.78 -1.87 -5.11
N ARG A 7 -16.02 -2.85 -4.20
CA ARG A 7 -16.94 -2.57 -3.08
C ARG A 7 -16.57 -1.17 -2.59
N ALA A 8 -17.52 -0.37 -2.12
CA ALA A 8 -17.22 0.89 -1.44
C ALA A 8 -16.46 0.60 -0.13
N ILE A 9 -15.24 0.06 -0.24
CA ILE A 9 -14.17 0.21 0.70
C ILE A 9 -13.99 1.71 0.64
N PRO A 10 -14.38 2.44 1.69
CA PRO A 10 -13.95 3.80 1.77
C PRO A 10 -12.44 3.69 1.61
N LEU A 11 -11.89 4.22 0.52
CA LEU A 11 -10.53 4.70 0.53
C LEU A 11 -10.57 5.91 1.46
N THR A 12 -10.90 5.68 2.74
CA THR A 12 -10.57 6.54 3.84
C THR A 12 -9.09 6.70 3.63
N ARG A 13 -8.72 7.85 3.05
CA ARG A 13 -7.36 8.32 3.04
C ARG A 13 -7.01 8.31 4.52
N THR A 14 -6.38 7.23 4.98
CA THR A 14 -5.81 7.19 6.30
C THR A 14 -4.83 8.33 6.22
N ASN A 15 -5.17 9.46 6.83
CA ASN A 15 -4.41 10.70 6.77
C ASN A 15 -3.10 10.57 7.59
N GLU A 16 -2.58 9.35 7.64
CA GLU A 16 -1.22 9.05 7.98
C GLU A 16 -0.44 9.54 6.76
N ASN A 17 0.00 10.80 6.82
CA ASN A 17 1.01 11.34 5.91
C ASN A 17 2.31 10.59 6.17
N PHE A 18 2.38 9.34 5.70
CA PHE A 18 3.59 8.56 5.75
C PHE A 18 4.63 9.25 4.87
N THR A 19 5.81 9.43 5.43
CA THR A 19 6.98 9.81 4.65
C THR A 19 7.30 8.68 3.66
N PRO A 20 7.97 8.97 2.53
CA PRO A 20 8.34 7.94 1.56
C PRO A 20 9.00 6.70 2.19
N GLY A 21 9.91 6.89 3.15
CA GLY A 21 10.57 5.77 3.85
C GLY A 21 9.65 4.91 4.73
N GLU A 22 8.59 5.48 5.30
CA GLU A 22 7.60 4.70 6.06
C GLU A 22 6.71 3.87 5.15
N ILE A 23 6.40 4.40 3.96
CA ILE A 23 5.67 3.68 2.91
C ILE A 23 6.52 2.50 2.42
N GLU A 24 7.80 2.72 2.12
CA GLU A 24 8.74 1.68 1.71
C GLU A 24 8.86 0.57 2.76
N LYS A 25 8.98 0.93 4.04
CA LYS A 25 9.05 -0.05 5.14
C LYS A 25 7.80 -0.90 5.21
N LYS A 26 6.62 -0.28 5.22
CA LYS A 26 5.32 -1.00 5.26
C LYS A 26 5.11 -1.87 4.01
N ALA A 27 5.52 -1.39 2.84
CA ALA A 27 5.45 -2.17 1.61
C ALA A 27 6.37 -3.41 1.69
N SER A 28 7.60 -3.26 2.20
CA SER A 28 8.52 -4.38 2.41
C SER A 28 7.97 -5.40 3.40
N GLU A 29 7.38 -4.96 4.52
CA GLU A 29 6.75 -5.84 5.51
C GLU A 29 5.59 -6.63 4.89
N LEU A 30 4.76 -5.96 4.09
CA LEU A 30 3.64 -6.59 3.41
C LEU A 30 4.10 -7.63 2.38
N ALA A 31 5.12 -7.31 1.59
CA ALA A 31 5.68 -8.26 0.62
C ALA A 31 6.32 -9.47 1.26
N TYR A 32 7.04 -9.27 2.39
CA TYR A 32 7.56 -10.38 3.17
C TYR A 32 6.43 -11.32 3.61
N PHE A 33 5.33 -10.76 4.13
CA PHE A 33 4.16 -11.53 4.56
C PHE A 33 3.51 -12.30 3.39
N LEU A 34 3.37 -11.65 2.24
CA LEU A 34 2.76 -12.24 1.04
C LEU A 34 3.71 -13.14 0.24
N ARG A 35 5.01 -13.16 0.60
CA ARG A 35 6.10 -13.82 -0.14
C ARG A 35 6.19 -13.39 -1.60
N VAL A 36 5.91 -12.11 -1.86
CA VAL A 36 6.02 -11.51 -3.19
C VAL A 36 7.33 -10.73 -3.24
N PRO A 37 8.22 -10.98 -4.22
CA PRO A 37 9.41 -10.16 -4.40
C PRO A 37 8.98 -8.73 -4.81
N ILE A 38 9.52 -7.72 -4.14
CA ILE A 38 9.43 -6.33 -4.60
C ILE A 38 10.76 -5.97 -5.23
N GLU A 39 10.74 -5.53 -6.49
CA GLU A 39 11.88 -4.89 -7.12
C GLU A 39 11.98 -3.45 -6.59
N VAL A 40 13.02 -3.16 -5.82
CA VAL A 40 13.35 -1.80 -5.37
C VAL A 40 14.34 -1.25 -6.39
N PHE A 41 13.89 -0.28 -7.19
CA PHE A 41 14.70 0.43 -8.19
C PHE A 41 15.41 1.65 -7.59
#